data_AF-A0A2V9RGX0-F1
#
_entry.id   AF-A0A2V9RGX0-F1
#
_cell.length_a   1.000
_cell.length_b   1.000
_cell.length_c   1.000
_cell.angle_alpha   90.00
_cell.angle_beta   90.00
_cell.angle_gamma   90.00
#
_symmetry.space_group_name_H-M   'P 1'
#
loop_
_entity.id
_entity.type
_entity.pdbx_description
1 polymer ?
#
loop_
_entity_poly.entity_id
_entity_poly.type
_entity_poly.pdbx_seq_one_letter_code
_entity_poly.pdbx_strand_id
1 'polypeptide(L)' 'MIRRVAVYTRVSTTDQNCKMQLQELRTYAQARGWQIVNEFKDEGWSGTRADRLVYSQLAG' A
#
# COMPACT_ATOMS: atom_id res chain seq x y z
N MET A 1 0.43 13.84 -19.96
CA MET A 1 0.13 14.23 -18.55
C MET A 1 0.44 13.02 -17.66
N ILE A 2 1.29 13.19 -16.65
CA ILE A 2 1.68 12.11 -15.73
C ILE A 2 0.58 11.92 -14.68
N ARG A 3 0.11 10.68 -14.47
CA ARG A 3 -0.87 10.40 -13.41
C ARG A 3 -0.15 10.16 -12.10
N ARG A 4 -0.55 10.88 -11.05
CA ARG A 4 -0.05 10.72 -9.69
C ARG A 4 -0.92 9.70 -8.96
N VAL A 5 -0.33 8.68 -8.37
CA VAL A 5 -1.04 7.58 -7.72
C VAL A 5 -0.46 7.28 -6.34
N ALA A 6 -1.31 6.82 -5.41
CA ALA A 6 -0.88 6.25 -4.14
C ALA A 6 -1.04 4.73 -4.17
N VAL A 7 -0.11 4.03 -3.53
CA VAL A 7 -0.11 2.56 -3.44
C VAL A 7 -0.46 2.17 -2.01
N TYR A 8 -1.42 1.27 -1.83
CA TYR A 8 -1.79 0.69 -0.53
C TYR A 8 -1.68 -0.82 -0.62
N THR A 9 -0.88 -1.44 0.23
CA THR A 9 -0.78 -2.89 0.37
C THR A 9 -1.14 -3.32 1.78
N ARG A 10 -1.80 -4.49 1.89
CA ARG A 10 -2.21 -5.05 3.17
C ARG A 10 -2.01 -6.55 3.17
N VAL A 11 -1.50 -7.09 4.27
CA VAL A 11 -1.49 -8.52 4.56
C VAL A 11 -2.37 -8.79 5.79
N SER A 12 -3.11 -9.90 5.77
CA SER A 12 -4.05 -10.24 6.85
C SER A 12 -3.42 -11.19 7.88
N THR A 13 -2.20 -11.66 7.63
CA THR A 13 -1.42 -12.54 8.50
C THR A 13 0.04 -12.07 8.51
N THR A 14 0.66 -12.08 9.69
CA THR A 14 2.05 -11.65 9.95
C THR A 14 3.11 -12.42 9.16
N ASP A 15 2.75 -13.59 8.60
CA ASP A 15 3.66 -14.48 7.88
C ASP A 15 3.74 -14.18 6.38
N GLN A 16 3.03 -13.16 5.89
CA GLN A 16 3.06 -12.76 4.48
C GLN A 16 3.78 -11.43 4.28
N ASN A 17 4.70 -11.40 3.32
CA ASN A 17 5.53 -10.24 3.06
C ASN A 17 4.89 -9.31 2.01
N CYS A 18 4.61 -8.05 2.39
CA CYS A 18 4.10 -7.02 1.50
C CYS A 18 5.04 -6.65 0.34
N LYS A 19 6.32 -7.05 0.37
CA LYS A 19 7.33 -6.73 -0.64
C LYS A 19 6.92 -7.15 -2.05
N MET A 20 6.33 -8.34 -2.22
CA MET A 20 5.94 -8.83 -3.53
C MET A 20 4.80 -8.01 -4.12
N GLN A 21 3.76 -7.69 -3.33
CA GLN A 21 2.65 -6.85 -3.78
C GLN A 21 3.12 -5.44 -4.17
N LEU A 22 4.03 -4.85 -3.39
CA LEU A 22 4.58 -3.53 -3.69
C LEU A 22 5.41 -3.52 -4.97
N GLN A 23 6.23 -4.54 -5.17
CA GLN A 23 7.07 -4.63 -6.35
C GLN A 23 6.25 -4.74 -7.63
N GLU A 24 5.17 -5.52 -7.60
CA GLU A 24 4.22 -5.62 -8.71
C GLU A 24 3.50 -4.28 -8.97
N LEU A 25 3.02 -3.61 -7.92
CA LEU A 25 2.33 -2.31 -8.07
C LEU A 25 3.25 -1.20 -8.57
N ARG A 26 4.52 -1.22 -8.15
CA ARG A 26 5.57 -0.33 -8.68
C ARG A 26 5.81 -0.56 -10.16
N THR A 27 5.99 -1.83 -10.55
CA THR A 27 6.21 -2.23 -11.94
C THR A 27 5.02 -1.83 -12.81
N TYR A 28 3.80 -2.05 -12.31
CA TYR A 28 2.56 -1.67 -13.00
C TYR A 28 2.42 -0.16 -13.19
N ALA A 29 2.72 0.64 -12.17
CA ALA A 29 2.69 2.09 -12.25
C ALA A 29 3.77 2.61 -13.22
N GLN A 30 4.99 2.07 -13.13
CA GLN A 30 6.10 2.42 -14.03
C GLN A 30 5.76 2.11 -15.49
N ALA A 31 5.20 0.92 -15.78
CA ALA A 31 4.79 0.52 -17.12
C ALA A 31 3.73 1.45 -17.74
N ARG A 32 2.95 2.16 -16.90
CA ARG A 32 1.95 3.14 -17.33
C ARG A 32 2.44 4.59 -17.31
N GLY A 33 3.70 4.82 -16.95
CA GLY A 33 4.23 6.18 -16.77
C GLY A 33 3.52 6.95 -15.65
N TRP A 34 3.06 6.25 -14.61
CA TRP A 34 2.46 6.86 -13.44
C TRP A 34 3.54 7.18 -12.40
N GLN A 35 3.35 8.29 -11.70
CA GLN A 35 4.20 8.70 -10.59
C GLN A 35 3.57 8.23 -9.29
N ILE A 36 4.23 7.32 -8.59
CA ILE A 36 3.84 6.95 -7.24
C ILE A 36 4.26 8.10 -6.31
N VAL A 37 3.29 8.70 -5.62
CA VAL A 37 3.52 9.82 -4.71
C VAL A 37 3.46 9.43 -3.25
N ASN A 38 2.88 8.26 -2.94
CA ASN A 38 2.85 7.72 -1.59
C ASN A 38 2.67 6.20 -1.58
N GLU A 39 3.23 5.54 -0.57
CA GLU A 39 3.14 4.09 -0.39
C GLU A 39 2.79 3.75 1.05
N PHE A 40 1.66 3.08 1.23
CA PHE A 40 1.11 2.69 2.51
C PHE A 40 1.12 1.17 2.63
N LYS A 41 1.60 0.67 3.77
CA LYS A 41 1.71 -0.77 4.04
C LYS A 41 1.03 -1.06 5.35
N ASP A 42 0.05 -1.94 5.31
CA ASP A 42 -0.65 -2.48 6.46
C ASP A 42 -0.19 -3.93 6.64
N GLU A 43 0.94 -4.07 7.32
CA GLU A 43 1.49 -5.36 7.72
C GLU A 43 0.69 -5.86 8.92
N GLY A 44 -0.39 -6.58 8.63
CA GLY A 44 -1.41 -7.02 9.59
C GLY A 44 -0.86 -7.47 10.93
N TRP A 45 -1.12 -6.60 11.91
CA TRP A 45 -1.07 -6.79 13.34
C TRP A 45 -1.53 -8.20 13.74
N SER A 46 -0.68 -8.95 14.46
CA SER A 46 -1.10 -10.14 15.21
C SER A 46 -2.33 -9.77 16.04
N GLY A 47 -3.46 -10.45 15.82
CA GLY A 47 -4.77 -10.02 16.29
C GLY A 47 -4.84 -9.62 17.77
N THR A 48 -4.72 -8.33 18.07
CA THR A 48 -5.24 -7.61 19.26
C THR A 48 -4.69 -6.19 19.24
N ARG A 49 -5.30 -5.29 18.48
CA ARG A 49 -5.60 -3.90 18.89
C ARG A 49 -6.03 -3.04 17.70
N ALA A 50 -7.03 -2.23 17.99
CA ALA A 50 -7.67 -1.29 17.11
C ALA A 50 -6.80 -0.04 16.93
N ASP A 51 -6.07 0.05 15.82
CA ASP A 51 -5.52 1.34 15.37
C ASP A 51 -5.73 1.54 13.88
N ARG A 52 -6.98 1.88 13.54
CA ARG A 52 -7.43 2.34 12.21
C ARG A 52 -6.97 3.77 11.91
N LEU A 53 -5.72 4.14 12.21
CA LEU A 53 -5.23 5.49 11.92
C LEU A 53 -4.84 5.69 10.44
N VAL A 54 -4.40 4.64 9.74
CA VAL A 54 -3.92 4.78 8.35
C VAL A 54 -5.07 4.91 7.33
N TYR A 55 -6.25 4.33 7.63
CA TYR A 55 -7.41 4.44 6.74
C TYR A 55 -8.01 5.85 6.72
N SER A 56 -7.91 6.61 7.81
CA SER A 56 -8.53 7.94 7.89
C SER A 56 -7.78 9.02 7.10
N GLN A 57 -6.57 8.75 6.62
CA GLN A 57 -5.75 9.73 5.87
C GLN A 57 -5.92 9.65 4.35
N LEU A 58 -6.55 8.58 3.83
CA LEU A 58 -6.80 8.42 2.38
C LEU A 58 -8.14 8.99 1.91
N ALA A 59 -9.04 9.32 2.84
CA ALA A 59 -10.41 9.78 2.56
C ALA A 59 -10.62 11.29 2.77
N GLY A 60 -9.54 12.08 2.90
CA GLY A 60 -9.57 13.53 3.04
C GLY A 60 -9.15 14.23 1.76
#